data_AF-A0ABD4YZN6-F1
#
_entry.id   AF-A0ABD4YZN6-F1
#
_cell.length_a   1.000
_cell.length_b   1.000
_cell.length_c   1.000
_cell.angle_alpha   90.00
_cell.angle_beta   90.00
_cell.angle_gamma   90.00
#
_symmetry.space_group_name_H-M   'P 1'
#
loop_
_entity.id
_entity.type
_entity.pdbx_description
1 polymer ?
#
loop_
_entity_poly.entity_id
_entity_poly.type
_entity_poly.pdbx_seq_one_letter_code
_entity_poly.pdbx_strand_id
1 'polypeptide(L)'
;GPLADALADLDGACAAGEWRALTQGVQALLSAPGSDEKADPALAGQLEGLLRDPALARLRRQDDLASDPLVQRYQSLWQRQGPRTGTPEAAAQGLHARRRGGAVEARAQASIAALAQHLAQAAGETYRVATSLRVPASIPGNADRAKSEWDVALLRQSGGDAADPVWDVCLLVEAKASTDAATTDLPRLLRGLRLLKHADAQTTYVFDSHQGPLRLRGAALEALPADPDELASTILYFSDAPADPAPRLLSAASRMQLLSAQESLDYASQTIAGEAPDSQTLAPLWHQLLAQPRWSPVLNQFPCLQQVRALMVHADDLEAAIARLGQDGVKA
;
A
#
# COMPACT_ATOMS: atom_id res chain seq x y z
N GLY A 1 -26.26 -26.86 39.07
CA GLY A 1 -25.77 -27.00 40.45
C GLY A 1 -24.82 -25.84 40.67
N PRO A 2 -24.79 -25.19 41.84
CA PRO A 2 -24.37 -23.78 41.94
C PRO A 2 -22.99 -23.47 41.32
N LEU A 3 -22.01 -24.37 41.47
CA LEU A 3 -20.70 -24.23 40.80
C LEU A 3 -20.76 -24.40 39.28
N ALA A 4 -21.49 -25.40 38.79
CA ALA A 4 -21.66 -25.64 37.35
C ALA A 4 -22.41 -24.48 36.67
N ASP A 5 -23.39 -23.91 37.36
CA ASP A 5 -24.16 -22.77 36.85
C ASP A 5 -23.26 -21.51 36.79
N ALA A 6 -22.46 -21.26 37.82
CA ALA A 6 -21.49 -20.15 37.83
C ALA A 6 -20.38 -20.32 36.78
N LEU A 7 -19.88 -21.55 36.54
CA LEU A 7 -18.92 -21.82 35.46
C LEU A 7 -19.55 -21.64 34.08
N ALA A 8 -20.82 -21.98 33.90
CA ALA A 8 -21.55 -21.73 32.66
C ALA A 8 -21.74 -20.21 32.42
N ASP A 9 -21.98 -19.43 33.47
CA ASP A 9 -22.06 -17.97 33.38
C ASP A 9 -20.70 -17.36 32.98
N LEU A 10 -19.58 -17.89 33.49
CA LEU A 10 -18.24 -17.48 33.05
C LEU A 10 -17.99 -17.81 31.57
N ASP A 11 -18.36 -19.01 31.14
CA ASP A 11 -18.24 -19.43 29.73
C ASP A 11 -19.09 -18.55 28.82
N GLY A 12 -20.32 -18.24 29.23
CA GLY A 12 -21.21 -17.29 28.54
C GLY A 12 -20.61 -15.89 28.44
N ALA A 13 -20.06 -15.34 29.52
CA ALA A 13 -19.38 -14.04 29.52
C ALA A 13 -18.14 -14.04 28.60
N CYS A 14 -17.38 -15.14 28.58
CA CYS A 14 -16.24 -15.32 27.67
C CYS A 14 -16.69 -15.34 26.20
N ALA A 15 -17.72 -16.12 25.87
CA ALA A 15 -18.27 -16.23 24.52
C ALA A 15 -18.88 -14.92 24.01
N ALA A 16 -19.50 -14.14 24.90
CA ALA A 16 -20.06 -12.82 24.60
C ALA A 16 -18.98 -11.70 24.54
N GLY A 17 -17.76 -11.97 24.98
CA GLY A 17 -16.69 -10.98 25.07
C GLY A 17 -16.89 -9.95 26.18
N GLU A 18 -17.62 -10.29 27.24
CA GLU A 18 -17.90 -9.43 28.38
C GLU A 18 -16.82 -9.57 29.47
N TRP A 19 -15.63 -9.02 29.20
CA TRP A 19 -14.44 -9.28 30.02
C TRP A 19 -14.55 -8.75 31.45
N ARG A 20 -15.34 -7.69 31.65
CA ARG A 20 -15.67 -7.17 32.98
C ARG A 20 -16.53 -8.14 33.78
N ALA A 21 -17.57 -8.70 33.17
CA ALA A 21 -18.46 -9.66 33.81
C ALA A 21 -17.71 -10.97 34.13
N LEU A 22 -16.90 -11.47 33.18
CA LEU A 22 -16.01 -12.62 33.38
C LEU A 22 -15.09 -12.42 34.59
N THR A 23 -14.44 -11.26 34.68
CA THR A 23 -13.50 -10.96 35.78
C THR A 23 -14.20 -10.88 37.13
N GLN A 24 -15.36 -10.23 37.19
CA GLN A 24 -16.16 -10.14 38.40
C GLN A 24 -16.69 -11.50 38.84
N GLY A 25 -17.13 -12.34 37.90
CA GLY A 25 -17.57 -13.70 38.17
C GLY A 25 -16.44 -14.59 38.70
N VAL A 26 -15.24 -14.49 38.12
CA VAL A 26 -14.05 -15.23 38.59
C VAL A 26 -13.67 -14.80 40.02
N GLN A 27 -13.69 -13.50 40.30
CA GLN A 27 -13.44 -12.97 41.64
C GLN A 27 -14.50 -13.41 42.66
N ALA A 28 -15.77 -13.44 42.26
CA ALA A 28 -16.87 -13.90 43.10
C ALA A 28 -16.75 -15.40 43.41
N LEU A 29 -16.36 -16.22 42.44
CA LEU A 29 -16.10 -17.66 42.62
C LEU A 29 -14.91 -17.92 43.55
N LEU A 30 -13.84 -17.14 43.45
CA LEU A 30 -12.68 -17.23 44.36
C LEU A 30 -12.97 -16.71 45.77
N SER A 31 -13.93 -15.78 45.91
CA SER A 31 -14.29 -15.15 47.19
C SER A 31 -15.47 -15.82 47.89
N ALA A 32 -16.16 -16.75 47.22
CA ALA A 32 -17.31 -17.45 47.78
C ALA A 32 -16.85 -18.31 48.98
N PRO A 33 -17.40 -18.10 50.19
CA PRO A 33 -17.05 -18.92 51.35
C PRO A 33 -17.47 -20.36 51.06
N GLY A 34 -16.49 -21.28 51.15
CA GLY A 34 -16.60 -22.66 50.70
C GLY A 34 -17.88 -23.34 51.16
N SER A 35 -18.79 -23.58 50.21
CA SER A 35 -19.80 -24.63 50.34
C SER A 35 -19.22 -25.86 49.67
N ASP A 36 -18.82 -26.80 50.52
CA ASP A 36 -18.02 -28.01 50.31
C ASP A 36 -16.50 -27.80 50.26
N GLU A 37 -15.81 -28.48 51.18
CA GLU A 37 -14.36 -28.65 51.31
C GLU A 37 -13.70 -29.36 50.09
N LYS A 38 -14.32 -29.25 48.92
CA LYS A 38 -13.91 -29.81 47.62
C LYS A 38 -13.95 -28.76 46.49
N ALA A 39 -13.80 -27.47 46.78
CA ALA A 39 -13.37 -26.55 45.72
C ALA A 39 -11.98 -27.01 45.27
N ASP A 40 -11.92 -27.64 44.09
CA ASP A 40 -10.71 -28.25 43.54
C ASP A 40 -9.57 -27.21 43.52
N PRO A 41 -8.47 -27.41 44.26
CA PRO A 41 -7.35 -26.47 44.27
C PRO A 41 -6.76 -26.26 42.88
N ALA A 42 -6.93 -27.22 41.95
CA ALA A 42 -6.57 -27.04 40.55
C ALA A 42 -7.46 -26.00 39.85
N LEU A 43 -8.77 -26.00 40.12
CA LEU A 43 -9.71 -25.02 39.55
C LEU A 43 -9.43 -23.62 40.11
N ALA A 44 -9.21 -23.49 41.42
CA ALA A 44 -8.84 -22.20 42.03
C ALA A 44 -7.52 -21.65 41.42
N GLY A 45 -6.52 -22.51 41.23
CA GLY A 45 -5.25 -22.13 40.60
C GLY A 45 -5.42 -21.68 39.14
N GLN A 46 -6.30 -22.31 38.37
CA GLN A 46 -6.62 -21.91 37.00
C GLN A 46 -7.35 -20.57 36.94
N LEU A 47 -8.32 -20.33 37.84
CA LEU A 47 -9.04 -19.08 37.96
C LEU A 47 -8.13 -17.91 38.39
N GLU A 48 -7.22 -18.15 39.34
CA GLU A 48 -6.17 -17.18 39.69
C GLU A 48 -5.21 -16.91 38.53
N GLY A 49 -4.84 -17.95 37.78
CA GLY A 49 -4.02 -17.83 36.57
C GLY A 49 -4.68 -16.94 35.52
N LEU A 50 -5.98 -17.12 35.29
CA LEU A 50 -6.77 -16.30 34.38
C LEU A 50 -6.80 -14.82 34.80
N LEU A 51 -6.96 -14.53 36.10
CA LEU A 51 -6.92 -13.14 36.61
C LEU A 51 -5.54 -12.48 36.50
N ARG A 52 -4.47 -13.27 36.58
CA ARG A 52 -3.08 -12.79 36.42
C ARG A 52 -2.64 -12.70 34.97
N ASP A 53 -3.42 -13.23 34.03
CA ASP A 53 -3.06 -13.21 32.61
C ASP A 53 -3.11 -11.76 32.04
N PRO A 54 -2.00 -11.25 31.48
CA PRO A 54 -1.96 -9.91 30.89
C PRO A 54 -2.91 -9.73 29.70
N ALA A 55 -3.36 -10.80 29.04
CA ALA A 55 -4.37 -10.75 27.99
C ALA A 55 -5.74 -10.33 28.55
N LEU A 56 -6.18 -10.89 29.69
CA LEU A 56 -7.45 -10.50 30.31
C LEU A 56 -7.40 -9.03 30.77
N ALA A 57 -6.28 -8.59 31.36
CA ALA A 57 -6.10 -7.20 31.74
C ALA A 57 -6.20 -6.24 30.54
N ARG A 58 -5.66 -6.64 29.38
CA ARG A 58 -5.73 -5.86 28.14
C ARG A 58 -7.15 -5.79 27.57
N LEU A 59 -7.85 -6.92 27.57
CA LEU A 59 -9.24 -7.00 27.10
C LEU A 59 -10.18 -6.15 27.96
N ARG A 60 -10.03 -6.19 29.28
CA ARG A 60 -10.77 -5.29 30.20
C ARG A 60 -10.48 -3.82 29.92
N ARG A 61 -9.21 -3.46 29.74
CA ARG A 61 -8.82 -2.09 29.43
C ARG A 61 -9.44 -1.64 28.10
N GLN A 62 -9.56 -2.53 27.13
CA GLN A 62 -10.23 -2.24 25.87
C GLN A 62 -11.73 -1.96 26.06
N ASP A 63 -12.42 -2.73 26.91
CA ASP A 63 -13.83 -2.47 27.26
C ASP A 63 -14.02 -1.15 28.00
N ASP A 64 -13.18 -0.88 29.00
CA ASP A 64 -13.23 0.37 29.78
C ASP A 64 -13.04 1.57 28.84
N LEU A 65 -12.05 1.51 27.95
CA LEU A 65 -11.83 2.54 26.93
C LEU A 65 -12.99 2.61 25.93
N ALA A 66 -13.60 1.51 25.53
CA ALA A 66 -14.74 1.52 24.60
C ALA A 66 -15.98 2.20 25.20
N SER A 67 -16.10 2.25 26.52
CA SER A 67 -17.16 2.98 27.23
C SER A 67 -16.88 4.48 27.40
N ASP A 68 -15.65 4.94 27.18
CA ASP A 68 -15.27 6.35 27.31
C ASP A 68 -15.96 7.20 26.21
N PRO A 69 -16.67 8.29 26.59
CA PRO A 69 -17.37 9.14 25.62
C PRO A 69 -16.47 9.72 24.51
N LEU A 70 -15.21 10.04 24.81
CA LEU A 70 -14.26 10.55 23.82
C LEU A 70 -13.83 9.43 22.85
N VAL A 71 -13.62 8.21 23.35
CA VAL A 71 -13.31 7.05 22.51
C VAL A 71 -14.51 6.69 21.63
N GLN A 72 -15.74 6.71 22.17
CA GLN A 72 -16.96 6.50 21.39
C GLN A 72 -17.13 7.56 20.31
N ARG A 73 -16.91 8.84 20.65
CA ARG A 73 -16.94 9.93 19.68
C ARG A 73 -15.88 9.74 18.59
N TYR A 74 -14.64 9.44 18.97
CA TYR A 74 -13.56 9.13 18.03
C TYR A 74 -13.93 7.97 17.10
N GLN A 75 -14.43 6.87 17.66
CA GLN A 75 -14.85 5.70 16.90
C GLN A 75 -16.01 6.00 15.94
N SER A 76 -16.97 6.83 16.36
CA SER A 76 -18.10 7.26 15.51
C SER A 76 -17.64 8.14 14.34
N LEU A 77 -16.63 8.99 14.57
CA LEU A 77 -16.01 9.79 13.52
C LEU A 77 -15.24 8.90 12.55
N TRP A 78 -14.56 7.88 13.08
CA TRP A 78 -13.80 6.93 12.27
C TRP A 78 -14.71 6.06 11.39
N GLN A 79 -15.87 5.63 11.90
CA GLN A 79 -16.89 4.91 11.12
C GLN A 79 -17.42 5.73 9.94
N ARG A 80 -17.38 7.07 10.00
CA ARG A 80 -17.77 7.92 8.86
C ARG A 80 -16.73 7.92 7.74
N GLN A 81 -15.51 7.45 7.99
CA GLN A 81 -14.41 7.44 7.02
C GLN A 81 -14.25 6.13 6.26
N GLY A 82 -15.05 5.10 6.60
CA GLY A 82 -15.06 3.81 5.91
C GLY A 82 -15.46 2.66 6.82
N PRO A 83 -15.65 1.45 6.24
CA PRO A 83 -15.94 0.26 7.02
C PRO A 83 -14.76 -0.09 7.92
N ARG A 84 -15.05 -0.60 9.13
CA ARG A 84 -14.02 -0.98 10.10
C ARG A 84 -13.22 -2.19 9.59
N THR A 85 -11.91 -2.20 9.80
CA THR A 85 -11.07 -3.37 9.52
C THR A 85 -11.64 -4.63 10.18
N GLY A 86 -11.71 -5.73 9.44
CA GLY A 86 -12.27 -7.00 9.93
C GLY A 86 -13.80 -7.14 9.77
N THR A 87 -14.49 -6.11 9.27
CA THR A 87 -15.92 -6.24 8.92
C THR A 87 -16.12 -6.88 7.53
N PRO A 88 -17.27 -7.54 7.29
CA PRO A 88 -17.63 -8.05 5.96
C PRO A 88 -17.61 -6.96 4.89
N GLU A 89 -18.02 -5.74 5.21
CA GLU A 89 -18.01 -4.60 4.30
C GLU A 89 -16.58 -4.20 3.90
N ALA A 90 -15.65 -4.17 4.86
CA ALA A 90 -14.24 -3.91 4.57
C ALA A 90 -13.63 -5.03 3.69
N ALA A 91 -14.00 -6.29 3.93
CA ALA A 91 -13.58 -7.41 3.10
C ALA A 91 -14.13 -7.31 1.67
N ALA A 92 -15.42 -6.97 1.52
CA ALA A 92 -16.06 -6.78 0.22
C ALA A 92 -15.44 -5.61 -0.56
N GLN A 93 -15.16 -4.49 0.13
CA GLN A 93 -14.48 -3.34 -0.48
C GLN A 93 -13.06 -3.69 -0.92
N GLY A 94 -12.31 -4.44 -0.09
CA GLY A 94 -10.98 -4.94 -0.44
C GLY A 94 -10.99 -5.86 -1.65
N LEU A 95 -11.97 -6.78 -1.73
CA LEU A 95 -12.15 -7.65 -2.89
C LEU A 95 -12.48 -6.87 -4.16
N HIS A 96 -13.36 -5.87 -4.06
CA HIS A 96 -13.67 -4.99 -5.18
C HIS A 96 -12.45 -4.21 -5.66
N ALA A 97 -11.68 -3.62 -4.74
CA ALA A 97 -10.44 -2.91 -5.05
C ALA A 97 -9.41 -3.81 -5.75
N ARG A 98 -9.25 -5.05 -5.28
CA ARG A 98 -8.38 -6.06 -5.92
C ARG A 98 -8.83 -6.42 -7.33
N ARG A 99 -10.14 -6.67 -7.53
CA ARG A 99 -10.70 -6.95 -8.86
C ARG A 99 -10.48 -5.79 -9.82
N ARG A 100 -10.66 -4.55 -9.35
CA ARG A 100 -10.39 -3.35 -10.14
C ARG A 100 -8.91 -3.24 -10.51
N GLY A 101 -7.99 -3.44 -9.56
CA GLY A 101 -6.55 -3.48 -9.83
C GLY A 101 -6.20 -4.46 -10.95
N GLY A 102 -6.63 -5.73 -10.82
CA GLY A 102 -6.38 -6.75 -11.84
C GLY A 102 -7.01 -6.44 -13.20
N ALA A 103 -8.17 -5.76 -13.24
CA ALA A 103 -8.78 -5.32 -14.49
C ALA A 103 -7.93 -4.24 -15.20
N VAL A 104 -7.35 -3.30 -14.44
CA VAL A 104 -6.47 -2.26 -15.01
C VAL A 104 -5.17 -2.87 -15.52
N GLU A 105 -4.57 -3.79 -14.76
CA GLU A 105 -3.37 -4.53 -15.19
C GLU A 105 -3.63 -5.32 -16.48
N ALA A 106 -4.77 -6.02 -16.58
CA ALA A 106 -5.15 -6.76 -17.78
C ALA A 106 -5.37 -5.83 -18.99
N ARG A 107 -5.99 -4.65 -18.79
CA ARG A 107 -6.15 -3.65 -19.85
C ARG A 107 -4.79 -3.11 -20.29
N ALA A 108 -3.91 -2.75 -19.35
CA ALA A 108 -2.55 -2.31 -19.65
C ALA A 108 -1.79 -3.37 -20.48
N GLN A 109 -1.85 -4.64 -20.07
CA GLN A 109 -1.23 -5.74 -20.81
C GLN A 109 -1.77 -5.81 -22.25
N ALA A 110 -3.09 -5.71 -22.44
CA ALA A 110 -3.71 -5.78 -23.76
C ALA A 110 -3.30 -4.59 -24.65
N SER A 111 -3.31 -3.36 -24.12
CA SER A 111 -2.91 -2.16 -24.87
C SER A 111 -1.43 -2.23 -25.27
N ILE A 112 -0.55 -2.64 -24.36
CA ILE A 112 0.89 -2.78 -24.67
C ILE A 112 1.15 -3.95 -25.63
N ALA A 113 0.37 -5.03 -25.58
CA ALA A 113 0.45 -6.11 -26.56
C ALA A 113 0.05 -5.66 -27.97
N ALA A 114 -0.99 -4.82 -28.10
CA ALA A 114 -1.35 -4.21 -29.37
C ALA A 114 -0.21 -3.30 -29.90
N LEU A 115 0.38 -2.47 -29.04
CA LEU A 115 1.55 -1.66 -29.40
C LEU A 115 2.73 -2.54 -29.87
N ALA A 116 3.03 -3.63 -29.16
CA ALA A 116 4.09 -4.56 -29.52
C ALA A 116 3.90 -5.15 -30.93
N GLN A 117 2.66 -5.46 -31.32
CA GLN A 117 2.34 -5.96 -32.67
C GLN A 117 2.62 -4.90 -33.74
N HIS A 118 2.24 -3.65 -33.50
CA HIS A 118 2.52 -2.55 -34.42
C HIS A 118 4.02 -2.30 -34.58
N LEU A 119 4.78 -2.29 -33.48
CA LEU A 119 6.24 -2.14 -33.52
C LEU A 119 6.92 -3.28 -34.26
N ALA A 120 6.49 -4.53 -34.02
CA ALA A 120 7.03 -5.69 -34.71
C ALA A 120 6.82 -5.61 -36.23
N GLN A 121 5.63 -5.18 -36.66
CA GLN A 121 5.31 -4.98 -38.09
C GLN A 121 6.13 -3.86 -38.72
N ALA A 122 6.32 -2.75 -38.01
CA ALA A 122 7.02 -1.57 -38.51
C ALA A 122 8.54 -1.76 -38.59
N ALA A 123 9.15 -2.32 -37.54
CA ALA A 123 10.60 -2.45 -37.42
C ALA A 123 11.14 -3.79 -37.94
N GLY A 124 10.27 -4.80 -38.14
CA GLY A 124 10.71 -6.16 -38.46
C GLY A 124 11.45 -6.85 -37.31
N GLU A 125 11.28 -6.36 -36.08
CA GLU A 125 11.90 -6.88 -34.86
C GLU A 125 10.90 -7.72 -34.04
N THR A 126 11.41 -8.58 -33.18
CA THR A 126 10.57 -9.38 -32.27
C THR A 126 10.34 -8.62 -30.96
N TYR A 127 9.08 -8.39 -30.62
CA TYR A 127 8.67 -7.82 -29.34
C TYR A 127 7.91 -8.83 -28.49
N ARG A 128 7.98 -8.69 -27.17
CA ARG A 128 7.25 -9.49 -26.20
C ARG A 128 6.72 -8.61 -25.06
N VAL A 129 5.54 -8.95 -24.57
CA VAL A 129 4.99 -8.37 -23.34
C VAL A 129 5.16 -9.35 -22.20
N ALA A 130 5.64 -8.84 -21.06
CA ALA A 130 5.73 -9.57 -19.80
C ALA A 130 4.89 -8.87 -18.75
N THR A 131 4.29 -9.63 -17.84
CA THR A 131 3.51 -9.10 -16.70
C THR A 131 4.03 -9.64 -15.39
N SER A 132 3.90 -8.86 -14.30
CA SER A 132 4.48 -9.19 -12.99
C SER A 132 5.99 -9.48 -13.13
N LEU A 133 6.74 -8.59 -13.77
CA LEU A 133 8.16 -8.75 -14.00
C LEU A 133 8.93 -8.49 -12.68
N ARG A 134 9.44 -9.55 -12.04
CA ARG A 134 10.07 -9.51 -10.71
C ARG A 134 11.58 -9.35 -10.81
N VAL A 135 12.11 -8.38 -10.07
CA VAL A 135 13.53 -8.07 -10.02
C VAL A 135 14.28 -9.16 -9.22
N PRO A 136 15.30 -9.83 -9.79
CA PRO A 136 16.02 -10.89 -9.10
C PRO A 136 16.98 -10.35 -8.04
N ALA A 137 17.19 -11.12 -6.98
CA ALA A 137 18.12 -10.79 -5.90
C ALA A 137 19.60 -10.77 -6.31
N SER A 138 19.93 -11.27 -7.51
CA SER A 138 21.29 -11.28 -8.05
C SER A 138 21.74 -9.92 -8.59
N ILE A 139 20.84 -8.95 -8.74
CA ILE A 139 21.23 -7.57 -9.09
C ILE A 139 21.91 -6.93 -7.88
N PRO A 140 23.14 -6.40 -8.03
CA PRO A 140 23.86 -5.81 -6.93
C PRO A 140 23.21 -4.48 -6.49
N GLY A 141 23.39 -4.12 -5.22
CA GLY A 141 22.88 -2.87 -4.64
C GLY A 141 21.86 -3.09 -3.53
N ASN A 142 21.38 -1.99 -2.97
CA ASN A 142 20.42 -2.04 -1.86
C ASN A 142 18.98 -2.06 -2.38
N ALA A 143 18.30 -3.20 -2.21
CA ALA A 143 16.90 -3.37 -2.59
C ALA A 143 15.90 -2.86 -1.55
N ASP A 144 16.35 -2.31 -0.41
CA ASP A 144 15.46 -1.85 0.65
C ASP A 144 14.50 -0.78 0.14
N ARG A 145 13.19 -1.07 0.29
CA ARG A 145 12.06 -0.24 -0.16
C ARG A 145 12.05 0.08 -1.67
N ALA A 146 12.90 -0.57 -2.47
CA ALA A 146 12.86 -0.46 -3.91
C ALA A 146 11.62 -1.16 -4.47
N LYS A 147 11.18 -0.75 -5.66
CA LYS A 147 10.17 -1.48 -6.41
C LYS A 147 10.78 -2.80 -6.92
N SER A 148 10.15 -3.91 -6.54
CA SER A 148 10.64 -5.27 -6.81
C SER A 148 9.88 -5.98 -7.93
N GLU A 149 8.82 -5.36 -8.46
CA GLU A 149 7.93 -5.95 -9.44
C GLU A 149 7.31 -4.83 -10.30
N TRP A 150 7.21 -5.08 -11.60
CA TRP A 150 6.56 -4.20 -12.58
C TRP A 150 5.34 -4.89 -13.18
N ASP A 151 4.24 -4.16 -13.29
CA ASP A 151 2.95 -4.74 -13.70
C ASP A 151 3.01 -5.23 -15.15
N VAL A 152 3.54 -4.41 -16.07
CA VAL A 152 3.71 -4.75 -17.49
C VAL A 152 5.06 -4.24 -17.99
N ALA A 153 5.75 -5.02 -18.82
CA ALA A 153 6.97 -4.63 -19.51
C ALA A 153 6.88 -4.96 -21.00
N LEU A 154 7.27 -4.01 -21.86
CA LEU A 154 7.52 -4.24 -23.27
C LEU A 154 9.00 -4.55 -23.46
N LEU A 155 9.26 -5.67 -24.11
CA LEU A 155 10.58 -6.21 -24.32
C LEU A 155 10.85 -6.35 -25.82
N ARG A 156 12.08 -6.08 -26.24
CA ARG A 156 12.56 -6.31 -27.61
C ARG A 156 13.64 -7.38 -27.59
N GLN A 157 13.58 -8.33 -28.52
CA GLN A 157 14.60 -9.36 -28.63
C GLN A 157 15.91 -8.71 -29.11
N SER A 158 16.98 -8.90 -28.35
CA SER A 158 18.29 -8.31 -28.62
C SER A 158 19.36 -9.34 -29.00
N GLY A 159 19.06 -10.62 -28.84
CA GLY A 159 19.96 -11.73 -29.15
C GLY A 159 19.45 -13.07 -28.60
N GLY A 160 20.34 -14.06 -28.59
CA GLY A 160 20.02 -15.44 -28.20
C GLY A 160 19.33 -16.23 -29.31
N ASP A 161 19.36 -17.55 -29.20
CA ASP A 161 18.68 -18.45 -30.13
C ASP A 161 17.17 -18.47 -29.87
N ALA A 162 16.39 -19.00 -30.81
CA ALA A 162 14.93 -19.09 -30.68
C ALA A 162 14.47 -19.84 -29.41
N ALA A 163 15.29 -20.77 -28.91
CA ALA A 163 15.01 -21.52 -27.68
C ALA A 163 15.31 -20.72 -26.41
N ASP A 164 16.27 -19.80 -26.46
CA ASP A 164 16.76 -19.02 -25.32
C ASP A 164 16.93 -17.54 -25.69
N PRO A 165 15.84 -16.84 -26.03
CA PRO A 165 15.90 -15.45 -26.45
C PRO A 165 16.30 -14.55 -25.28
N VAL A 166 17.17 -13.57 -25.57
CA VAL A 166 17.61 -12.54 -24.64
C VAL A 166 16.97 -11.21 -25.04
N TRP A 167 16.49 -10.47 -24.05
CA TRP A 167 15.63 -9.31 -24.25
C TRP A 167 16.21 -8.03 -23.66
N ASP A 168 15.88 -6.92 -24.31
CA ASP A 168 16.02 -5.55 -23.80
C ASP A 168 14.70 -5.04 -23.27
N VAL A 169 14.74 -4.24 -22.20
CA VAL A 169 13.59 -3.48 -21.72
C VAL A 169 13.41 -2.24 -22.59
N CYS A 170 12.24 -2.10 -23.21
CA CYS A 170 11.88 -0.92 -23.98
C CYS A 170 10.94 0.02 -23.22
N LEU A 171 10.01 -0.55 -22.45
CA LEU A 171 9.02 0.20 -21.68
C LEU A 171 8.64 -0.58 -20.42
N LEU A 172 8.52 0.11 -19.30
CA LEU A 172 7.96 -0.40 -18.06
C LEU A 172 6.68 0.38 -17.76
N VAL A 173 5.63 -0.34 -17.40
CA VAL A 173 4.31 0.24 -17.15
C VAL A 173 3.84 -0.18 -15.77
N GLU A 174 3.39 0.81 -15.01
CA GLU A 174 2.76 0.63 -13.72
C GLU A 174 1.27 0.94 -13.82
N ALA A 175 0.43 -0.07 -13.61
CA ALA A 175 -1.01 0.04 -13.69
C ALA A 175 -1.60 0.54 -12.36
N LYS A 176 -2.48 1.53 -12.43
CA LYS A 176 -3.14 2.12 -11.25
C LYS A 176 -4.63 2.30 -11.50
N ALA A 177 -5.44 1.65 -10.67
CA ALA A 177 -6.89 1.83 -10.66
C ALA A 177 -7.35 3.23 -10.19
N SER A 178 -6.42 4.04 -9.69
CA SER A 178 -6.64 5.43 -9.28
C SER A 178 -5.36 6.24 -9.53
N THR A 179 -5.52 7.41 -10.12
CA THR A 179 -4.42 8.36 -10.38
C THR A 179 -3.73 8.80 -9.09
N ASP A 180 -4.48 9.02 -8.01
CA ASP A 180 -3.97 9.42 -6.69
C ASP A 180 -2.97 8.41 -6.11
N ALA A 181 -3.17 7.12 -6.37
CA ALA A 181 -2.33 6.05 -5.83
C ALA A 181 -0.89 6.09 -6.38
N ALA A 182 -0.70 6.61 -7.59
CA ALA A 182 0.60 6.64 -8.26
C ALA A 182 1.63 7.52 -7.52
N THR A 183 1.19 8.61 -6.88
CA THR A 183 2.08 9.53 -6.12
C THR A 183 2.82 8.86 -4.97
N THR A 184 2.23 7.85 -4.35
CA THR A 184 2.86 7.10 -3.25
C THR A 184 3.89 6.09 -3.74
N ASP A 185 3.83 5.72 -5.02
CA ASP A 185 4.67 4.69 -5.63
C ASP A 185 5.96 5.25 -6.23
N LEU A 186 5.94 6.48 -6.76
CA LEU A 186 7.09 7.10 -7.45
C LEU A 186 8.42 6.99 -6.66
N PRO A 187 8.49 7.25 -5.34
CA PRO A 187 9.75 7.10 -4.61
C PRO A 187 10.28 5.65 -4.55
N ARG A 188 9.39 4.65 -4.57
CA ARG A 188 9.78 3.23 -4.63
C ARG A 188 10.22 2.86 -6.05
N LEU A 189 9.49 3.35 -7.05
CA LEU A 189 9.82 3.21 -8.47
C LEU A 189 11.22 3.74 -8.77
N LEU A 190 11.52 4.98 -8.37
CA LEU A 190 12.85 5.59 -8.56
C LEU A 190 13.98 4.80 -7.89
N ARG A 191 13.73 4.24 -6.69
CA ARG A 191 14.69 3.35 -6.03
C ARG A 191 14.88 2.04 -6.79
N GLY A 192 13.80 1.48 -7.35
CA GLY A 192 13.86 0.31 -8.23
C GLY A 192 14.70 0.55 -9.47
N LEU A 193 14.49 1.67 -10.17
CA LEU A 193 15.29 2.03 -11.35
C LEU A 193 16.76 2.26 -11.01
N ARG A 194 17.05 2.95 -9.89
CA ARG A 194 18.44 3.09 -9.40
C ARG A 194 19.07 1.76 -9.05
N LEU A 195 18.32 0.79 -8.52
CA LEU A 195 18.82 -0.57 -8.29
C LEU A 195 19.15 -1.25 -9.62
N LEU A 196 18.26 -1.18 -10.62
CA LEU A 196 18.50 -1.75 -11.95
C LEU A 196 19.73 -1.14 -12.64
N LYS A 197 20.01 0.14 -12.41
CA LYS A 197 21.25 0.80 -12.88
C LYS A 197 22.55 0.17 -12.37
N HIS A 198 22.51 -0.63 -11.32
CA HIS A 198 23.71 -1.33 -10.82
C HIS A 198 23.93 -2.69 -11.51
N ALA A 199 23.03 -3.11 -12.41
CA ALA A 199 23.23 -4.34 -13.18
C ALA A 199 24.57 -4.33 -13.91
N ASP A 200 25.28 -5.46 -13.90
CA ASP A 200 26.50 -5.61 -14.68
C ASP A 200 26.16 -5.75 -16.17
N ALA A 201 26.68 -4.83 -16.99
CA ALA A 201 26.50 -4.79 -18.44
C ALA A 201 26.73 -6.15 -19.13
N GLN A 202 27.69 -6.93 -18.64
CA GLN A 202 28.11 -8.20 -19.26
C GLN A 202 27.31 -9.41 -18.77
N THR A 203 26.43 -9.21 -17.79
CA THR A 203 25.63 -10.27 -17.19
C THR A 203 24.24 -10.35 -17.83
N THR A 204 23.71 -11.55 -17.99
CA THR A 204 22.29 -11.79 -18.31
C THR A 204 21.56 -12.21 -17.05
N TYR A 205 20.49 -11.49 -16.71
CA TYR A 205 19.70 -11.72 -15.51
C TYR A 205 18.41 -12.45 -15.84
N VAL A 206 17.99 -13.36 -14.96
CA VAL A 206 16.71 -14.07 -15.10
C VAL A 206 15.68 -13.39 -14.21
N PHE A 207 14.61 -12.90 -14.82
CA PHE A 207 13.46 -12.28 -14.16
C PHE A 207 12.28 -13.24 -14.19
N ASP A 208 11.57 -13.38 -13.08
CA ASP A 208 10.31 -14.12 -13.04
C ASP A 208 9.17 -13.25 -13.60
N SER A 209 8.27 -13.87 -14.35
CA SER A 209 7.04 -13.24 -14.86
C SER A 209 5.90 -14.24 -14.91
N HIS A 210 4.66 -13.78 -15.11
CA HIS A 210 3.53 -14.70 -15.34
C HIS A 210 3.70 -15.54 -16.62
N GLN A 211 4.50 -15.08 -17.59
CA GLN A 211 4.78 -15.82 -18.81
C GLN A 211 6.01 -16.74 -18.68
N GLY A 212 6.51 -16.96 -17.46
CA GLY A 212 7.70 -17.75 -17.16
C GLY A 212 8.96 -16.89 -17.01
N PRO A 213 10.12 -17.53 -16.80
CA PRO A 213 11.40 -16.84 -16.64
C PRO A 213 11.83 -16.14 -17.93
N LEU A 214 12.36 -14.93 -17.82
CA LEU A 214 12.83 -14.09 -18.92
C LEU A 214 14.28 -13.67 -18.72
N ARG A 215 15.08 -13.77 -19.78
CA ARG A 215 16.51 -13.42 -19.76
C ARG A 215 16.70 -11.99 -20.25
N LEU A 216 17.08 -11.08 -19.36
CA LEU A 216 17.30 -9.66 -19.67
C LEU A 216 18.78 -9.31 -19.67
N ARG A 217 19.23 -8.50 -20.64
CA ARG A 217 20.61 -8.02 -20.68
C ARG A 217 20.87 -7.00 -19.59
N GLY A 218 21.94 -7.19 -18.83
CA GLY A 218 22.41 -6.22 -17.84
C GLY A 218 22.67 -4.85 -18.45
N ALA A 219 23.26 -4.78 -19.65
CA ALA A 219 23.49 -3.51 -20.34
C ALA A 219 22.20 -2.71 -20.62
N ALA A 220 21.09 -3.39 -20.91
CA ALA A 220 19.79 -2.72 -21.11
C ALA A 220 19.19 -2.24 -19.80
N LEU A 221 19.40 -2.97 -18.70
CA LEU A 221 18.96 -2.58 -17.35
C LEU A 221 19.76 -1.40 -16.81
N GLU A 222 21.08 -1.41 -17.02
CA GLU A 222 22.00 -0.33 -16.64
C GLU A 222 21.63 0.99 -17.35
N ALA A 223 21.20 0.90 -18.61
CA ALA A 223 20.83 2.03 -19.44
C ALA A 223 19.46 2.64 -19.10
N LEU A 224 18.65 2.02 -18.24
CA LEU A 224 17.32 2.55 -17.88
C LEU A 224 17.45 3.93 -17.22
N PRO A 225 16.62 4.93 -17.58
CA PRO A 225 16.67 6.23 -16.94
C PRO A 225 16.29 6.10 -15.46
N ALA A 226 17.00 6.84 -14.60
CA ALA A 226 16.71 6.92 -13.16
C ALA A 226 16.59 8.37 -12.67
N ASP A 227 16.81 9.32 -13.58
CA ASP A 227 16.52 10.73 -13.39
C ASP A 227 15.03 10.95 -13.69
N PRO A 228 14.25 11.57 -12.78
CA PRO A 228 12.86 11.97 -13.02
C PRO A 228 12.61 12.61 -14.40
N ASP A 229 13.52 13.46 -14.88
CA ASP A 229 13.31 14.23 -16.12
C ASP A 229 13.39 13.35 -17.40
N GLU A 230 14.02 12.18 -17.32
CA GLU A 230 14.23 11.26 -18.45
C GLU A 230 13.22 10.11 -18.48
N LEU A 231 12.41 9.93 -17.42
CA LEU A 231 11.58 8.74 -17.22
C LEU A 231 10.52 8.56 -18.31
N ALA A 232 9.97 9.63 -18.87
CA ALA A 232 8.84 9.58 -19.79
C ALA A 232 9.14 8.77 -21.07
N SER A 233 10.42 8.56 -21.39
CA SER A 233 10.85 7.77 -22.54
C SER A 233 10.74 6.25 -22.33
N THR A 234 10.70 5.77 -21.08
CA THR A 234 10.78 4.34 -20.76
C THR A 234 9.80 3.90 -19.67
N ILE A 235 9.18 4.81 -18.93
CA ILE A 235 8.29 4.53 -17.81
C ILE A 235 6.94 5.21 -18.03
N LEU A 236 5.85 4.44 -17.88
CA LEU A 236 4.49 4.98 -17.89
C LEU A 236 3.73 4.56 -16.63
N TYR A 237 2.95 5.47 -16.07
CA TYR A 237 1.80 5.11 -15.23
C TYR A 237 0.59 4.94 -16.14
N PHE A 238 -0.08 3.80 -16.07
CA PHE A 238 -1.29 3.52 -16.84
C PHE A 238 -2.51 3.55 -15.94
N SER A 239 -3.57 4.23 -16.37
CA SER A 239 -4.85 4.23 -15.65
C SER A 239 -6.05 4.19 -16.59
N ASP A 240 -7.08 3.42 -16.24
CA ASP A 240 -8.39 3.49 -16.87
C ASP A 240 -9.36 4.43 -16.12
N ALA A 241 -8.90 5.07 -15.04
CA ALA A 241 -9.66 6.08 -14.34
C ALA A 241 -9.70 7.38 -15.16
N PRO A 242 -10.80 8.16 -15.08
CA PRO A 242 -10.86 9.46 -15.73
C PRO A 242 -9.78 10.39 -15.17
N ALA A 243 -9.32 11.33 -15.98
CA ALA A 243 -8.41 12.38 -15.55
C ALA A 243 -9.04 13.18 -14.39
N ASP A 244 -8.31 13.33 -13.29
CA ASP A 244 -8.79 14.11 -12.15
C ASP A 244 -8.60 15.62 -12.42
N PRO A 245 -9.68 16.41 -12.50
CA PRO A 245 -9.58 17.86 -12.69
C PRO A 245 -9.00 18.59 -11.47
N ALA A 246 -9.06 18.00 -10.28
CA ALA A 246 -8.67 18.65 -9.02
C ALA A 246 -7.94 17.66 -8.10
N PRO A 247 -6.69 17.28 -8.42
CA PRO A 247 -5.96 16.30 -7.64
C PRO A 247 -5.68 16.81 -6.23
N ARG A 248 -5.69 15.87 -5.28
CA ARG A 248 -5.38 16.18 -3.89
C ARG A 248 -3.90 16.53 -3.75
N LEU A 249 -3.62 17.77 -3.38
CA LEU A 249 -2.25 18.25 -3.19
C LEU A 249 -1.55 17.57 -2.01
N LEU A 250 -2.30 17.16 -0.99
CA LEU A 250 -1.77 16.44 0.16
C LEU A 250 -2.40 15.06 0.30
N SER A 251 -1.56 14.03 0.39
CA SER A 251 -1.98 12.65 0.67
C SER A 251 -2.48 12.54 2.10
N ALA A 252 -3.22 11.46 2.39
CA ALA A 252 -3.68 11.17 3.74
C ALA A 252 -2.52 11.10 4.74
N ALA A 253 -1.38 10.51 4.35
CA ALA A 253 -0.19 10.40 5.20
C ALA A 253 0.43 11.78 5.48
N SER A 254 0.62 12.63 4.46
CA SER A 254 1.18 13.97 4.64
C SER A 254 0.27 14.87 5.48
N ARG A 255 -1.05 14.80 5.24
CA ARG A 255 -2.03 15.50 6.08
C ARG A 255 -1.98 15.03 7.51
N MET A 256 -1.91 13.71 7.74
CA MET A 256 -1.80 13.17 9.09
C MET A 256 -0.53 13.66 9.78
N GLN A 257 0.60 13.64 9.08
CA GLN A 257 1.88 14.12 9.61
C GLN A 257 1.81 15.60 10.02
N LEU A 258 1.20 16.45 9.18
CA LEU A 258 0.98 17.86 9.48
C LEU A 258 0.01 18.07 10.65
N LEU A 259 -1.13 17.37 10.65
CA LEU A 259 -2.18 17.52 11.66
C LEU A 259 -1.81 16.92 13.02
N SER A 260 -0.87 15.97 13.04
CA SER A 260 -0.31 15.39 14.27
C SER A 260 0.96 16.07 14.75
N ALA A 261 1.44 17.12 14.07
CA ALA A 261 2.52 17.95 14.59
C ALA A 261 2.08 18.64 15.89
N GLN A 262 2.98 18.79 16.85
CA GLN A 262 2.67 19.36 18.16
C GLN A 262 2.02 20.75 18.02
N GLU A 263 2.59 21.59 17.15
CA GLU A 263 2.11 22.94 16.88
C GLU A 263 0.67 22.93 16.33
N SER A 264 0.33 21.97 15.48
CA SER A 264 -1.03 21.79 14.95
C SER A 264 -2.01 21.32 16.03
N LEU A 265 -1.56 20.42 16.92
CA LEU A 265 -2.38 19.92 18.02
C LEU A 265 -2.65 21.00 19.07
N ASP A 266 -1.67 21.83 19.38
CA ASP A 266 -1.81 22.95 20.30
C ASP A 266 -2.78 24.00 19.73
N TYR A 267 -2.63 24.33 18.44
CA TYR A 267 -3.55 25.22 17.72
C TYR A 267 -4.99 24.69 17.72
N ALA A 268 -5.16 23.40 17.42
CA ALA A 268 -6.47 22.76 17.42
C ALA A 268 -7.10 22.73 18.83
N SER A 269 -6.29 22.50 19.86
CA SER A 269 -6.75 22.46 21.25
C SER A 269 -7.31 23.83 21.70
N GLN A 270 -6.60 24.92 21.38
CA GLN A 270 -7.07 26.29 21.64
C GLN A 270 -8.36 26.60 20.87
N THR A 271 -8.43 26.20 19.60
CA THR A 271 -9.64 26.36 18.78
C THR A 271 -10.84 25.63 19.38
N ILE A 272 -10.65 24.40 19.86
CA ILE A 272 -11.72 23.60 20.51
C ILE A 272 -12.16 24.24 21.84
N ALA A 273 -11.26 24.90 22.55
CA ALA A 273 -11.58 25.66 23.76
C ALA A 273 -12.38 26.95 23.48
N GLY A 274 -12.68 27.26 22.21
CA GLY A 274 -13.41 28.47 21.80
C GLY A 274 -12.52 29.70 21.67
N GLU A 275 -11.19 29.52 21.73
CA GLU A 275 -10.24 30.59 21.51
C GLU A 275 -10.05 30.85 20.00
N ALA A 276 -9.54 32.04 19.66
CA ALA A 276 -9.12 32.40 18.30
C ALA A 276 -7.58 32.45 18.23
N PRO A 277 -6.91 31.28 18.19
CA PRO A 277 -5.45 31.22 18.22
C PRO A 277 -4.82 31.89 17.00
N ASP A 278 -3.75 32.66 17.23
CA ASP A 278 -3.01 33.30 16.16
C ASP A 278 -2.33 32.25 15.28
N SER A 279 -2.58 32.31 13.97
CA SER A 279 -1.92 31.46 12.97
C SER A 279 -0.39 31.51 13.01
N GLN A 280 0.22 32.58 13.54
CA GLN A 280 1.68 32.66 13.72
C GLN A 280 2.23 31.60 14.69
N THR A 281 1.40 31.03 15.56
CA THR A 281 1.78 29.90 16.41
C THR A 281 2.17 28.66 15.60
N LEU A 282 1.75 28.55 14.34
CA LEU A 282 2.17 27.49 13.41
C LEU A 282 3.49 27.79 12.69
N ALA A 283 4.06 29.00 12.85
CA ALA A 283 5.32 29.36 12.20
C ALA A 283 6.48 28.39 12.46
N PRO A 284 6.67 27.83 13.68
CA PRO A 284 7.72 26.84 13.91
C PRO A 284 7.56 25.60 13.03
N LEU A 285 6.33 25.12 12.81
CA LEU A 285 6.06 23.99 11.92
C LEU A 285 6.50 24.29 10.49
N TRP A 286 6.24 25.49 9.96
CA TRP A 286 6.69 25.91 8.63
C TRP A 286 8.22 25.92 8.50
N HIS A 287 8.94 26.41 9.52
CA HIS A 287 10.40 26.35 9.53
C HIS A 287 10.91 24.92 9.58
N GLN A 288 10.29 24.05 10.40
CA GLN A 288 10.67 22.64 10.47
C GLN A 288 10.42 21.93 9.14
N LEU A 289 9.30 22.20 8.48
CA LEU A 289 8.96 21.64 7.17
C LEU A 289 10.11 21.85 6.19
N LEU A 290 10.64 23.08 6.12
CA LEU A 290 11.73 23.46 5.22
C LEU A 290 13.10 22.92 5.64
N ALA A 291 13.37 22.80 6.93
CA ALA A 291 14.71 22.53 7.44
C ALA A 291 14.99 21.06 7.80
N GLN A 292 13.98 20.27 8.14
CA GLN A 292 14.19 18.93 8.70
C GLN A 292 13.89 17.81 7.70
N PRO A 293 14.79 16.82 7.52
CA PRO A 293 14.61 15.74 6.55
C PRO A 293 13.33 14.92 6.72
N ARG A 294 12.81 14.81 7.95
CA ARG A 294 11.56 14.07 8.24
C ARG A 294 10.33 14.62 7.50
N TRP A 295 10.38 15.88 7.07
CA TRP A 295 9.32 16.56 6.36
C TRP A 295 9.46 16.51 4.84
N SER A 296 10.54 15.93 4.33
CA SER A 296 10.79 15.77 2.89
C SER A 296 9.60 15.14 2.13
N PRO A 297 8.90 14.10 2.63
CA PRO A 297 7.72 13.57 1.95
C PRO A 297 6.57 14.57 1.80
N VAL A 298 6.40 15.48 2.75
CA VAL A 298 5.37 16.53 2.73
C VAL A 298 5.78 17.64 1.76
N LEU A 299 7.02 18.12 1.86
CA LEU A 299 7.55 19.15 0.96
C LEU A 299 7.53 18.73 -0.51
N ASN A 300 7.96 17.50 -0.79
CA ASN A 300 8.13 17.01 -2.15
C ASN A 300 6.84 16.46 -2.76
N GLN A 301 5.71 16.62 -2.08
CA GLN A 301 4.45 16.06 -2.55
C GLN A 301 3.96 16.69 -3.85
N PHE A 302 4.06 18.02 -3.97
CA PHE A 302 3.63 18.72 -5.17
C PHE A 302 4.52 18.39 -6.39
N PRO A 303 5.87 18.47 -6.30
CA PRO A 303 6.75 17.98 -7.37
C PRO A 303 6.49 16.52 -7.75
N CYS A 304 6.29 15.64 -6.76
CA CYS A 304 5.97 14.23 -6.99
C CYS A 304 4.66 14.06 -7.79
N LEU A 305 3.61 14.80 -7.40
CA LEU A 305 2.34 14.80 -8.10
C LEU A 305 2.49 15.27 -9.54
N GLN A 306 3.24 16.35 -9.77
CA GLN A 306 3.52 16.87 -11.11
C GLN A 306 4.22 15.82 -11.98
N GLN A 307 5.26 15.18 -11.44
CA GLN A 307 6.00 14.13 -12.15
C GLN A 307 5.11 12.94 -12.50
N VAL A 308 4.33 12.45 -11.54
CA VAL A 308 3.40 11.33 -11.79
C VAL A 308 2.38 11.68 -12.86
N ARG A 309 1.83 12.91 -12.86
CA ARG A 309 0.89 13.35 -13.90
C ARG A 309 1.55 13.41 -15.28
N ALA A 310 2.81 13.85 -15.36
CA ALA A 310 3.55 13.87 -16.62
C ALA A 310 3.81 12.45 -17.17
N LEU A 311 3.94 11.45 -16.29
CA LEU A 311 4.12 10.04 -16.66
C LEU A 311 2.79 9.29 -16.83
N MET A 312 1.66 9.90 -16.50
CA MET A 312 0.35 9.25 -16.52
C MET A 312 -0.21 9.22 -17.94
N VAL A 313 -0.59 8.03 -18.39
CA VAL A 313 -1.29 7.79 -19.64
C VAL A 313 -2.63 7.14 -19.34
N HIS A 314 -3.69 7.73 -19.87
CA HIS A 314 -5.04 7.18 -19.76
C HIS A 314 -5.27 6.13 -20.84
N ALA A 315 -5.99 5.07 -20.48
CA ALA A 315 -6.21 3.91 -21.33
C ALA A 315 -6.81 4.28 -22.70
N ASP A 316 -7.83 5.12 -22.71
CA ASP A 316 -8.51 5.56 -23.93
C ASP A 316 -7.57 6.35 -24.86
N ASP A 317 -6.72 7.21 -24.29
CA ASP A 317 -5.74 8.01 -25.05
C ASP A 317 -4.64 7.12 -25.65
N LEU A 318 -4.16 6.12 -24.89
CA LEU A 318 -3.16 5.17 -25.38
C LEU A 318 -3.72 4.32 -26.52
N GLU A 319 -4.92 3.76 -26.34
CA GLU A 319 -5.59 2.93 -27.35
C GLU A 319 -5.88 3.75 -28.62
N ALA A 320 -6.31 5.01 -28.49
CA ALA A 320 -6.50 5.92 -29.62
C ALA A 320 -5.18 6.28 -30.31
N ALA A 321 -4.08 6.44 -29.56
CA ALA A 321 -2.76 6.66 -30.14
C ALA A 321 -2.27 5.42 -30.93
N ILE A 322 -2.44 4.22 -30.37
CA ILE A 322 -2.09 2.96 -31.04
C ILE A 322 -2.92 2.77 -32.31
N ALA A 323 -4.23 3.02 -32.26
CA ALA A 323 -5.10 2.92 -33.42
C ALA A 323 -4.67 3.85 -34.56
N ARG A 324 -4.25 5.08 -34.24
CA ARG A 324 -3.71 6.04 -35.21
C ARG A 324 -2.39 5.57 -35.83
N LEU A 325 -1.48 4.99 -35.04
CA LEU A 325 -0.24 4.40 -35.57
C LEU A 325 -0.52 3.30 -36.60
N GLY A 326 -1.57 2.51 -36.40
CA GLY A 326 -2.01 1.49 -37.37
C GLY A 326 -2.58 2.05 -38.67
N GLN A 327 -3.10 3.29 -38.67
CA GLN A 327 -3.70 3.95 -39.83
C GLN A 327 -2.68 4.75 -40.65
N ASP A 328 -1.80 5.49 -39.97
CA ASP A 328 -0.85 6.40 -40.60
C ASP A 328 0.48 5.72 -41.00
N GLY A 329 0.71 4.51 -40.50
CA GLY A 329 2.01 3.83 -40.55
C GLY A 329 3.03 4.49 -39.63
N VAL A 330 3.95 3.71 -39.06
CA VAL A 330 5.07 4.25 -38.28
C VAL A 330 6.02 4.95 -39.26
N LYS A 331 5.96 6.28 -39.36
CA LYS A 331 7.01 7.04 -40.04
C LYS A 331 8.25 7.00 -39.16
N ALA A 332 9.24 6.22 -39.60
CA ALA A 332 10.58 6.12 -39.01
C ALA A 332 11.31 7.47 -39.03
#